data_AF-A0A8X6QLE8-F1
#
_entry.id   AF-A0A8X6QLE8-F1
#
_cell.length_a   1.000
_cell.length_b   1.000
_cell.length_c   1.000
_cell.angle_alpha   90.00
_cell.angle_beta   90.00
_cell.angle_gamma   90.00
#
_symmetry.space_group_name_H-M   'P 1'
#
loop_
_entity.id
_entity.type
_entity.pdbx_description
1 polymer ?
#
loop_
_entity_poly.entity_id
_entity_poly.type
_entity_poly.pdbx_seq_one_letter_code
_entity_poly.pdbx_strand_id
1 'polypeptide(L)'
;MTLHRRLIERNLRSYRPLRHQPLPPALCGFKLQWCLAPSGWNEADWRRIVFIDESLFQLCPDDHRRRVWRRPGQLVDPAFTITRHTGPEP
;
A
#
# COMPACT_ATOMS: atom_id res chain seq x y z
N MET A 1 20.87 8.89 -28.17
CA MET A 1 20.15 9.32 -26.95
C MET A 1 19.41 8.14 -26.33
N THR A 2 19.56 7.88 -25.04
CA THR A 2 18.87 6.79 -24.32
C THR A 2 17.50 7.24 -23.79
N LEU A 3 16.49 6.36 -23.77
CA LEU A 3 15.16 6.64 -23.19
C LEU A 3 15.23 7.15 -21.75
N HIS A 4 16.18 6.63 -20.94
CA HIS A 4 16.40 7.07 -19.56
C HIS A 4 16.68 8.58 -19.43
N ARG A 5 17.53 9.14 -20.31
CA ARG A 5 17.86 10.58 -20.32
C ARG A 5 16.64 11.43 -20.66
N ARG A 6 15.84 11.01 -21.64
CA ARG A 6 14.60 11.70 -22.03
C ARG A 6 13.55 11.72 -20.91
N LEU A 7 13.48 10.67 -20.09
CA LEU A 7 12.57 10.62 -18.94
C LEU A 7 13.02 11.59 -17.83
N ILE A 8 14.31 11.65 -17.54
CA ILE A 8 14.87 12.59 -16.55
C ILE A 8 14.68 14.04 -17.00
N GLU A 9 14.96 14.35 -18.28
CA GLU A 9 14.75 15.68 -18.86
C GLU A 9 13.29 16.16 -18.74
N ARG A 10 12.34 15.22 -18.80
CA ARG A 10 10.90 15.50 -18.63
C ARG A 10 10.42 15.41 -17.17
N ASN A 11 11.34 15.27 -16.21
CA ASN A 11 11.06 15.10 -14.78
C ASN A 11 10.10 13.92 -14.48
N LEU A 12 10.13 12.89 -15.32
CA LEU A 12 9.32 11.69 -15.15
C LEU A 12 10.07 10.68 -14.28
N ARG A 13 9.43 10.24 -13.19
CA ARG A 13 9.96 9.24 -12.26
C ARG A 13 9.09 7.99 -12.28
N SER A 14 9.70 6.84 -12.04
CA SER A 14 8.96 5.59 -11.86
C SER A 14 8.34 5.55 -10.46
N TYR A 15 7.04 5.30 -10.39
CA TYR A 15 6.32 5.05 -9.13
C TYR A 15 5.72 3.65 -9.15
N ARG A 16 5.59 3.03 -7.97
CA ARG A 16 4.75 1.84 -7.83
C ARG A 16 3.29 2.30 -7.79
N PRO A 17 2.40 1.75 -8.63
CA PRO A 17 0.99 2.10 -8.57
C PRO A 17 0.41 1.71 -7.21
N LEU A 18 -0.50 2.53 -6.70
CA LEU A 18 -1.27 2.19 -5.50
C LEU A 18 -2.10 0.93 -5.80
N ARG A 19 -2.06 -0.06 -4.89
CA ARG A 19 -2.91 -1.24 -4.98
C ARG A 19 -4.21 -0.92 -4.27
N HIS A 20 -5.29 -0.80 -5.04
CA HIS A 20 -6.63 -0.60 -4.50
C HIS A 20 -7.53 -1.75 -4.99
N GLN A 21 -8.36 -2.28 -4.11
CA GLN A 21 -9.39 -3.23 -4.50
C GLN A 21 -10.50 -2.49 -5.25
N PRO A 22 -10.84 -2.87 -6.49
CA PRO A 22 -11.90 -2.18 -7.24
C PRO A 22 -13.21 -2.19 -6.45
N LEU A 23 -13.82 -1.01 -6.27
CA LEU A 23 -15.14 -0.92 -5.67
C LEU A 23 -16.20 -1.21 -6.74
N PRO A 24 -17.24 -2.01 -6.42
CA PRO A 24 -18.40 -2.12 -7.30
C PRO A 24 -19.03 -0.75 -7.58
N PRO A 25 -19.52 -0.48 -8.81
CA PRO A 25 -20.12 0.81 -9.15
C PRO A 25 -21.25 1.25 -8.20
N ALA A 26 -22.10 0.31 -7.77
CA ALA A 26 -23.17 0.58 -6.82
C ALA A 26 -22.64 1.06 -5.45
N LEU A 27 -21.52 0.51 -4.99
CA LEU A 27 -20.88 0.90 -3.74
C LEU A 27 -20.21 2.28 -3.84
N CYS A 28 -19.76 2.68 -5.04
CA CYS A 28 -19.19 4.00 -5.28
C CYS A 28 -20.23 5.11 -5.04
N GLY A 29 -21.43 4.98 -5.62
CA GLY A 29 -22.53 5.93 -5.42
C GLY A 29 -22.98 6.00 -3.96
N PHE A 30 -23.13 4.85 -3.31
CA PHE A 30 -23.50 4.79 -1.89
C PHE A 30 -22.47 5.49 -0.99
N LYS A 31 -21.17 5.18 -1.18
CA LYS A 31 -20.10 5.82 -0.41
C LYS A 31 -20.04 7.33 -0.66
N LEU A 32 -20.24 7.77 -1.89
CA LEU A 32 -20.28 9.20 -2.21
C LEU A 32 -21.43 9.90 -1.48
N GLN A 33 -22.65 9.34 -1.55
CA GLN A 33 -23.81 9.89 -0.86
C GLN A 33 -23.60 9.92 0.66
N TRP A 34 -23.05 8.83 1.22
CA TRP A 34 -22.70 8.76 2.64
C TRP A 34 -21.70 9.83 3.06
N CYS A 35 -20.66 10.08 2.27
CA CYS A 35 -19.66 11.12 2.55
C CYS A 35 -20.21 12.54 2.37
N LEU A 36 -21.14 12.75 1.43
CA LEU A 36 -21.75 14.05 1.19
C LEU A 36 -22.78 14.42 2.26
N ALA A 37 -23.46 13.43 2.86
CA ALA A 37 -24.48 13.68 3.88
C ALA A 37 -23.96 14.50 5.09
N PRO A 38 -22.76 14.25 5.65
CA PRO A 38 -22.18 15.06 6.71
C PRO A 38 -21.27 16.20 6.22
N SER A 39 -21.27 16.55 4.92
CA SER A 39 -20.34 17.55 4.36
C SER A 39 -20.47 18.95 4.98
N GLY A 40 -21.65 19.31 5.50
CA GLY A 40 -21.91 20.59 6.18
C GLY A 40 -21.80 20.54 7.70
N TRP A 41 -21.37 19.41 8.28
CA TRP A 41 -21.34 19.25 9.73
C TRP A 41 -20.23 20.08 10.37
N ASN A 42 -20.56 20.71 11.48
CA ASN A 42 -19.59 21.42 12.30
C ASN A 42 -18.95 20.47 13.33
N GLU A 43 -17.97 20.96 14.08
CA GLU A 43 -17.24 20.16 15.06
C GLU A 43 -18.15 19.59 16.16
N ALA A 44 -19.20 20.31 16.57
CA ALA A 44 -20.14 19.83 17.59
C ALA A 44 -20.99 18.66 17.09
N ASP A 45 -21.32 18.63 15.80
CA ASP A 45 -22.03 17.51 15.18
C ASP A 45 -21.14 16.26 15.10
N TRP A 46 -19.85 16.43 14.76
CA TRP A 46 -18.89 15.33 14.76
C TRP A 46 -18.66 14.74 16.16
N ARG A 47 -18.63 15.58 17.21
CA ARG A 47 -18.45 15.15 18.60
C ARG A 47 -19.57 14.25 19.13
N ARG A 48 -20.73 14.21 18.47
CA ARG A 48 -21.85 13.34 18.85
C ARG A 48 -21.71 11.91 18.33
N ILE A 49 -20.85 11.67 17.34
CA ILE A 49 -20.63 10.32 16.79
C ILE A 49 -19.59 9.59 17.63
N VAL A 50 -19.92 8.36 18.03
CA VAL A 50 -18.95 7.38 18.54
C VAL A 50 -18.68 6.35 17.45
N PHE A 51 -17.42 6.26 17.00
CA PHE A 51 -16.99 5.22 16.08
C PHE A 51 -16.57 3.97 16.87
N ILE A 52 -16.98 2.80 16.38
CA ILE A 52 -16.60 1.50 16.93
C ILE A 52 -16.12 0.66 15.75
N ASP A 53 -14.96 0.04 15.92
CA ASP A 53 -14.37 -0.87 14.95
C ASP A 53 -13.59 -1.96 15.67
N GLU A 54 -13.44 -3.10 15.02
CA GLU A 54 -12.61 -4.21 15.48
C GLU A 54 -11.34 -4.27 14.63
N SER A 55 -10.19 -4.14 15.28
CA SER A 55 -8.90 -4.24 14.61
C SER A 55 -8.13 -5.46 15.11
N LEU A 56 -7.64 -6.26 14.17
CA LEU A 56 -6.74 -7.38 14.45
C LEU A 56 -5.30 -6.87 14.53
N PHE A 57 -4.70 -6.97 15.72
CA PHE A 57 -3.30 -6.60 15.94
C PHE A 57 -2.42 -7.86 15.98
N GLN A 58 -1.37 -7.87 15.16
CA GLN A 58 -0.35 -8.91 15.18
C GLN A 58 0.90 -8.42 15.92
N LEU A 59 1.41 -9.21 16.86
CA LEU A 59 2.61 -8.88 17.64
C LEU A 59 3.90 -8.88 16.80
N CYS A 60 3.94 -9.70 15.75
CA CYS A 60 5.03 -9.74 14.79
C CYS A 60 4.43 -9.98 13.40
N PRO A 61 4.10 -8.93 12.64
CA PRO A 61 3.63 -9.10 11.26
C PRO A 61 4.81 -9.57 10.41
N ASP A 62 4.84 -10.87 10.08
CA ASP A 62 5.83 -11.39 9.15
C ASP A 62 5.40 -11.01 7.72
N ASP A 63 5.97 -9.93 7.19
CA ASP A 63 5.80 -9.56 5.78
C ASP A 63 6.68 -10.41 4.85
N HIS A 64 7.41 -11.38 5.42
CA HIS A 64 8.40 -12.27 4.82
C HIS A 64 9.49 -11.52 4.03
N ARG A 65 9.66 -10.22 4.24
CA ARG A 65 10.56 -9.36 3.44
C ARG A 65 11.67 -8.80 4.29
N ARG A 66 12.80 -9.53 4.29
CA ARG A 66 14.07 -9.00 4.79
C ARG A 66 14.70 -8.07 3.74
N ARG A 67 14.68 -6.76 3.99
CA ARG A 67 15.47 -5.79 3.21
C ARG A 67 16.91 -5.81 3.69
N VAL A 68 17.87 -6.03 2.78
CA VAL A 68 19.30 -6.11 3.09
C VAL A 68 20.06 -5.17 2.16
N TRP A 69 21.00 -4.40 2.69
CA TRP A 69 21.92 -3.58 1.90
C TRP A 69 23.07 -4.43 1.39
N ARG A 70 23.42 -4.30 0.10
CA ARG A 70 24.51 -5.05 -0.53
C ARG A 70 25.35 -4.15 -1.41
N ARG A 71 26.63 -4.48 -1.57
CA ARG A 71 27.49 -3.83 -2.56
C ARG A 71 27.14 -4.34 -3.97
N PRO A 72 27.36 -3.53 -5.01
CA PRO A 72 27.23 -3.99 -6.40
C PRO A 72 28.06 -5.27 -6.63
N GLY A 73 27.45 -6.30 -7.22
CA GLY A 73 28.10 -7.60 -7.50
C GLY A 73 27.78 -8.73 -6.50
N GLN A 74 27.22 -8.44 -5.33
CA GLN A 74 26.90 -9.46 -4.29
C GLN A 74 25.47 -10.06 -4.43
N LEU A 75 24.84 -9.94 -5.60
CA LEU A 75 23.44 -10.35 -5.81
C LEU A 75 23.23 -11.87 -5.82
N VAL A 76 24.28 -12.64 -6.11
CA VAL A 76 24.26 -14.11 -6.27
C VAL A 76 25.01 -14.85 -5.17
N ASP A 77 25.45 -14.14 -4.12
CA ASP A 77 26.13 -14.78 -2.99
C ASP A 77 25.15 -15.71 -2.23
N PRO A 78 25.44 -17.02 -2.14
CA PRO A 78 24.60 -17.99 -1.41
C PRO A 78 24.42 -17.63 0.06
N ALA A 79 25.38 -16.93 0.67
CA ALA A 79 25.29 -16.48 2.07
C ALA A 79 24.12 -15.51 2.31
N PHE A 80 23.62 -14.87 1.24
CA PHE A 80 22.55 -13.90 1.30
C PHE A 80 21.34 -14.29 0.42
N THR A 81 21.33 -15.48 -0.17
CA THR A 81 20.26 -15.93 -1.06
C THR A 81 19.46 -17.01 -0.33
N ILE A 82 18.25 -16.64 0.10
CA ILE A 82 17.26 -17.60 0.63
C ILE A 82 16.27 -17.97 -0.46
N THR A 83 16.02 -19.26 -0.64
CA THR A 83 14.97 -19.76 -1.52
C THR A 83 13.62 -19.25 -1.00
N ARG A 84 12.80 -18.67 -1.87
CA ARG A 84 11.45 -18.29 -1.48
C ARG A 84 10.67 -19.56 -1.13
N HIS A 85 10.14 -19.63 0.09
CA HIS A 85 9.12 -20.62 0.43
C HIS A 85 7.89 -20.37 -0.46
N THR A 86 7.56 -21.33 -1.32
CA THR A 86 6.42 -21.28 -2.26
C THR A 86 5.40 -22.37 -1.98
N GLY A 87 5.27 -22.82 -0.72
CA GLY A 87 4.28 -23.82 -0.30
C GLY A 87 3.56 -23.40 0.98
N PRO A 88 2.33 -23.90 1.21
CA PRO A 88 1.68 -23.75 2.51
C PRO A 88 2.50 -24.53 3.56
N GLU A 89 2.72 -23.93 4.73
CA GLU A 89 3.28 -24.66 5.88
C GLU A 89 2.28 -25.74 6.36
N PRO A 90 2.77 -26.85 6.93
CA PRO A 90 1.93 -27.88 7.55
C PRO A 90 1.17 -27.39 8.78
#